data_AF-A0AAU9NQ08-F1
#
_entry.id   AF-A0AAU9NQ08-F1
#
_cell.length_a   1.000
_cell.length_b   1.000
_cell.length_c   1.000
_cell.angle_alpha   90.00
_cell.angle_beta   90.00
_cell.angle_gamma   90.00
#
_symmetry.space_group_name_H-M   'P 1'
#
loop_
_entity.id
_entity.type
_entity.pdbx_description
1 polymer ?
#
loop_
_entity_poly.entity_id
_entity_poly.type
_entity_poly.pdbx_seq_one_letter_code
_entity_poly.pdbx_strand_id
1 'polypeptide(L)'
;MVSQIVTKDPIRSIYNIHCIQDLKLRERVVEKWVTEISLILQTNPDEFEKAKNVLLLLEHKTDGIVQKFLRNNNWNEDLHGSDLFDNLINVIYTTFLGLDYISNKDFTINKKVDVARVSMTKLQLHDISLLDKYTCMYESYLYDIPQRSEYAQWISAYLMKIPIIGEICTERWKKEATGEIQQTSLSYATKIAKEEIDRICQDRYKQQKLKTISKDCCSILSDFKTLILEENLY
;
A
#
# COMPACT_ATOMS: atom_id res chain seq x y z
N MET A 1 -18.00 1.55 28.64
CA MET A 1 -16.93 0.73 28.02
C MET A 1 -17.53 -0.62 27.67
N VAL A 2 -17.89 -0.84 26.42
CA VAL A 2 -18.31 -2.17 25.95
C VAL A 2 -17.23 -2.64 24.97
N SER A 3 -16.35 -3.47 25.50
CA SER A 3 -15.42 -4.28 24.73
C SER A 3 -16.24 -5.32 23.97
N GLN A 4 -16.32 -5.19 22.64
CA GLN A 4 -16.81 -6.27 21.80
C GLN A 4 -15.61 -7.09 21.33
N ILE A 5 -15.55 -8.29 21.87
CA ILE A 5 -14.67 -9.38 21.46
C ILE A 5 -14.99 -9.67 20.00
N VAL A 6 -14.04 -9.39 19.11
CA VAL A 6 -14.04 -9.93 17.75
C VAL A 6 -13.68 -11.41 17.88
N THR A 7 -14.69 -12.28 17.99
CA THR A 7 -14.49 -13.73 17.92
C THR A 7 -14.05 -14.07 16.49
N LYS A 8 -12.75 -14.33 16.32
CA LYS A 8 -12.18 -14.88 15.09
C LYS A 8 -12.50 -16.38 15.03
N ASP A 9 -13.55 -16.74 14.31
CA ASP A 9 -13.69 -18.08 13.74
C ASP A 9 -13.15 -18.09 12.30
N PRO A 10 -12.15 -18.90 11.94
CA PRO A 10 -11.43 -18.75 10.67
C PRO A 10 -12.18 -19.29 9.43
N ILE A 11 -13.34 -19.93 9.60
CA ILE A 11 -14.04 -20.65 8.52
C ILE A 11 -15.39 -20.01 8.14
N ARG A 12 -15.89 -19.01 8.89
CA ARG A 12 -17.11 -18.27 8.54
C ARG A 12 -17.01 -16.81 8.96
N SER A 13 -16.40 -15.97 8.11
CA SER A 13 -16.60 -14.53 8.21
C SER A 13 -18.06 -14.20 7.92
N ILE A 14 -18.81 -13.88 8.96
CA ILE A 14 -20.17 -13.35 8.83
C ILE A 14 -20.06 -11.82 8.84
N TYR A 15 -20.63 -11.19 7.81
CA TYR A 15 -20.64 -9.74 7.68
C TYR A 15 -21.66 -9.11 8.63
N ASN A 16 -21.20 -8.20 9.48
CA ASN A 16 -22.05 -7.46 10.41
C ASN A 16 -21.53 -6.03 10.58
N ILE A 17 -22.36 -5.06 10.20
CA ILE A 17 -22.10 -3.62 10.35
C ILE A 17 -22.94 -2.97 11.45
N HIS A 18 -23.60 -3.78 12.28
CA HIS A 18 -24.39 -3.28 13.39
C HIS A 18 -23.52 -2.43 14.31
N CYS A 19 -23.97 -1.21 14.61
CA CYS A 19 -23.31 -0.27 15.52
C CYS A 19 -21.88 0.17 15.14
N ILE A 20 -21.42 -0.01 13.89
CA ILE A 20 -20.16 0.58 13.42
C ILE A 20 -20.38 2.08 13.14
N GLN A 21 -19.83 2.94 13.99
CA GLN A 21 -19.96 4.41 13.88
C GLN A 21 -18.93 5.03 12.93
N ASP A 22 -17.73 4.44 12.81
CA ASP A 22 -16.71 4.90 11.87
C ASP A 22 -17.10 4.53 10.43
N LEU A 23 -17.43 5.54 9.62
CA LEU A 23 -17.85 5.36 8.23
C LEU A 23 -16.76 4.71 7.36
N LYS A 24 -15.47 5.03 7.57
CA LYS A 24 -14.37 4.42 6.80
C LYS A 24 -14.17 2.96 7.18
N LEU A 25 -14.33 2.63 8.46
CA LEU A 25 -14.31 1.23 8.90
C LEU A 25 -15.52 0.48 8.32
N ARG A 26 -16.70 1.11 8.33
CA ARG A 26 -17.92 0.53 7.77
C ARG A 26 -17.81 0.27 6.27
N GLU A 27 -17.28 1.23 5.50
CA GLU A 27 -17.00 1.08 4.05
C GLU A 27 -16.07 -0.11 3.80
N ARG A 28 -14.93 -0.22 4.51
CA ARG A 28 -14.00 -1.34 4.35
C ARG A 28 -14.61 -2.70 4.66
N VAL A 29 -15.48 -2.77 5.67
CA VAL A 29 -16.17 -4.02 6.04
C VAL A 29 -17.18 -4.42 4.95
N VAL A 30 -17.90 -3.45 4.37
CA VAL A 30 -18.78 -3.68 3.20
C VAL A 30 -17.97 -4.16 2.00
N GLU A 31 -16.90 -3.46 1.63
CA GLU A 31 -16.05 -3.81 0.47
C GLU A 31 -15.48 -5.23 0.57
N LYS A 32 -14.98 -5.60 1.76
CA LYS A 32 -14.44 -6.94 2.01
C LYS A 32 -15.51 -8.02 1.84
N TRP A 33 -16.71 -7.77 2.37
CA TRP A 33 -17.83 -8.70 2.22
C TRP A 33 -18.27 -8.82 0.75
N VAL A 34 -18.38 -7.70 0.02
CA VAL A 34 -18.70 -7.71 -1.41
C VAL A 34 -17.69 -8.55 -2.20
N THR A 35 -16.40 -8.39 -1.91
CA THR A 35 -15.34 -9.18 -2.57
C THR A 35 -15.45 -10.66 -2.24
N GLU A 36 -15.73 -11.01 -0.98
CA GLU A 36 -15.92 -12.41 -0.57
C GLU A 36 -17.10 -13.05 -1.30
N ILE A 37 -18.26 -12.38 -1.34
CA ILE A 37 -19.43 -12.90 -2.05
C ILE A 37 -19.16 -12.99 -3.55
N SER A 38 -18.59 -11.94 -4.16
CA SER A 38 -18.26 -11.95 -5.59
C SER A 38 -17.36 -13.13 -5.96
N LEU A 39 -16.39 -13.48 -5.11
CA LEU A 39 -15.52 -14.64 -5.31
C LEU A 39 -16.32 -15.95 -5.24
N ILE A 40 -17.22 -16.11 -4.27
CA ILE A 40 -18.08 -17.30 -4.15
C ILE A 40 -18.95 -17.47 -5.39
N LEU A 41 -19.56 -16.39 -5.88
CA LEU A 41 -20.41 -16.41 -7.07
C LEU A 41 -19.61 -16.80 -8.33
N GLN A 42 -18.42 -16.21 -8.51
CA GLN A 42 -17.57 -16.48 -9.68
C GLN A 42 -16.96 -17.88 -9.67
N THR A 43 -16.72 -18.45 -8.50
CA THR A 43 -16.14 -19.80 -8.37
C THR A 43 -17.18 -20.91 -8.49
N ASN A 44 -18.48 -20.59 -8.35
CA ASN A 44 -19.58 -21.57 -8.44
C ASN A 44 -20.74 -21.00 -9.30
N PRO A 45 -20.51 -20.66 -10.58
CA PRO A 45 -21.47 -19.91 -11.39
C PRO A 45 -22.81 -20.64 -11.55
N ASP A 46 -22.79 -21.96 -11.74
CA ASP A 46 -23.99 -22.77 -11.95
C ASP A 46 -24.90 -22.81 -10.71
N GLU A 47 -24.32 -22.78 -9.51
CA GLU A 47 -25.08 -22.78 -8.25
C GLU A 47 -25.79 -21.45 -8.01
N PHE A 48 -25.28 -20.36 -8.58
CA PHE A 48 -25.72 -18.99 -8.32
C PHE A 48 -26.29 -18.27 -9.55
N GLU A 49 -26.65 -19.00 -10.60
CA GLU A 49 -27.32 -18.45 -11.79
C GLU A 49 -28.65 -17.74 -11.42
N LYS A 50 -29.36 -18.25 -10.40
CA LYS A 50 -30.67 -17.72 -9.98
C LYS A 50 -30.55 -16.78 -8.78
N ALA A 51 -31.27 -15.67 -8.84
CA ALA A 51 -31.37 -14.68 -7.77
C ALA A 51 -31.69 -15.28 -6.39
N LYS A 52 -32.58 -16.27 -6.33
CA LYS A 52 -32.93 -16.95 -5.07
C LYS A 52 -31.73 -17.56 -4.34
N ASN A 53 -30.82 -18.21 -5.06
CA ASN A 53 -29.64 -18.85 -4.45
C ASN A 53 -28.64 -17.80 -3.95
N VAL A 54 -28.54 -16.68 -4.68
CA VAL A 54 -27.74 -15.52 -4.27
C VAL A 54 -28.31 -14.89 -3.00
N LEU A 55 -29.63 -14.66 -2.89
CA LEU A 55 -30.27 -14.14 -1.68
C LEU A 55 -29.99 -15.04 -0.47
N LEU A 56 -30.14 -16.35 -0.64
CA LEU A 56 -29.88 -17.31 0.43
C LEU A 56 -28.42 -17.24 0.91
N LEU A 57 -27.46 -17.15 -0.02
CA LEU A 57 -26.05 -16.97 0.32
C LEU A 57 -25.83 -15.67 1.08
N LEU A 58 -26.38 -14.55 0.59
CA LEU A 58 -26.24 -13.23 1.20
C LEU A 58 -26.82 -13.21 2.61
N GLU A 59 -28.00 -13.78 2.82
CA GLU A 59 -28.61 -13.90 4.14
C GLU A 59 -27.79 -14.76 5.10
N HIS A 60 -27.22 -15.88 4.62
CA HIS A 60 -26.39 -16.75 5.44
C HIS A 60 -25.04 -16.10 5.79
N LYS A 61 -24.49 -15.29 4.89
CA LYS A 61 -23.20 -14.61 5.05
C LYS A 61 -23.31 -13.23 5.70
N THR A 62 -24.50 -12.83 6.13
CA THR A 62 -24.77 -11.52 6.73
C THR A 62 -25.52 -11.66 8.04
N ASP A 63 -25.30 -10.75 8.97
CA ASP A 63 -25.98 -10.71 10.26
C ASP A 63 -26.41 -9.27 10.63
N GLY A 64 -27.20 -9.15 11.71
CA GLY A 64 -27.62 -7.89 12.28
C GLY A 64 -28.62 -7.13 11.41
N ILE A 65 -28.42 -5.82 11.31
CA ILE A 65 -29.37 -4.93 10.60
C ILE A 65 -29.46 -5.21 9.11
N VAL A 66 -28.36 -5.66 8.48
CA VAL A 66 -28.36 -5.93 7.05
C VAL A 66 -29.08 -7.24 6.76
N GLN A 67 -28.91 -8.28 7.57
CA GLN A 67 -29.64 -9.54 7.39
C GLN A 67 -31.15 -9.32 7.55
N LYS A 68 -31.55 -8.53 8.55
CA LYS A 68 -32.95 -8.13 8.72
C LYS A 68 -33.47 -7.35 7.51
N PHE A 69 -32.66 -6.44 6.96
CA PHE A 69 -32.99 -5.72 5.74
C PHE A 69 -33.16 -6.66 4.54
N LEU A 70 -32.26 -7.63 4.34
CA LEU A 70 -32.36 -8.60 3.26
C LEU A 70 -33.65 -9.41 3.34
N ARG A 71 -33.98 -9.93 4.53
CA ARG A 71 -35.18 -10.76 4.76
C ARG A 71 -36.50 -10.02 4.63
N ASN A 72 -36.54 -8.76 5.04
CA ASN A 72 -37.79 -8.00 5.16
C ASN A 72 -38.16 -7.24 3.88
N ASN A 73 -37.30 -7.26 2.86
CA ASN A 73 -37.56 -6.63 1.57
C ASN A 73 -37.92 -7.67 0.52
N ASN A 74 -38.82 -7.30 -0.40
CA ASN A 74 -39.18 -8.14 -1.52
C ASN A 74 -38.16 -7.95 -2.65
N TRP A 75 -37.42 -9.00 -2.97
CA TRP A 75 -36.45 -9.02 -4.05
C TRP A 75 -37.03 -9.72 -5.27
N ASN A 76 -36.65 -9.27 -6.46
CA ASN A 76 -37.05 -9.93 -7.69
C ASN A 76 -36.25 -11.23 -7.89
N GLU A 77 -36.86 -12.36 -7.52
CA GLU A 77 -36.25 -13.69 -7.65
C GLU A 77 -36.17 -14.20 -9.11
N ASP A 78 -36.83 -13.53 -10.05
CA ASP A 78 -36.80 -13.87 -11.48
C ASP A 78 -35.54 -13.34 -12.19
N LEU A 79 -34.73 -12.52 -11.51
CA LEU A 79 -33.47 -12.01 -12.05
C LEU A 79 -32.39 -13.10 -12.13
N HIS A 80 -31.44 -12.89 -13.05
CA HIS A 80 -30.17 -13.59 -12.98
C HIS A 80 -29.41 -13.18 -11.71
N GLY A 81 -28.68 -14.13 -11.11
CA GLY A 81 -28.02 -13.94 -9.82
C GLY A 81 -27.03 -12.78 -9.80
N SER A 82 -26.29 -12.56 -10.89
CA SER A 82 -25.38 -11.42 -11.04
C SER A 82 -26.12 -10.09 -10.96
N ASP A 83 -27.26 -9.98 -11.64
CA ASP A 83 -28.02 -8.73 -11.75
C ASP A 83 -28.64 -8.36 -10.41
N LEU A 84 -29.15 -9.37 -9.68
CA LEU A 84 -29.59 -9.17 -8.32
C LEU A 84 -28.44 -8.71 -7.43
N PHE A 85 -27.27 -9.37 -7.50
CA PHE A 85 -26.13 -9.04 -6.66
C PHE A 85 -25.67 -7.60 -6.88
N ASP A 86 -25.55 -7.15 -8.13
CA ASP A 86 -25.18 -5.78 -8.48
C ASP A 86 -26.20 -4.76 -7.95
N ASN A 87 -27.50 -5.03 -8.14
CA ASN A 87 -28.57 -4.19 -7.59
C ASN A 87 -28.50 -4.10 -6.06
N LEU A 88 -28.24 -5.22 -5.40
CA LEU A 88 -28.22 -5.31 -3.95
C LEU A 88 -26.99 -4.63 -3.34
N ILE A 89 -25.83 -4.68 -4.01
CA ILE A 89 -24.67 -3.86 -3.66
C ILE A 89 -25.06 -2.38 -3.66
N ASN A 90 -25.68 -1.90 -4.74
CA ASN A 90 -26.08 -0.49 -4.86
C ASN A 90 -27.03 -0.08 -3.72
N VAL A 91 -27.99 -0.93 -3.38
CA VAL A 91 -28.91 -0.72 -2.25
C VAL A 91 -28.17 -0.69 -0.92
N ILE A 92 -27.20 -1.60 -0.69
CA ILE A 92 -26.42 -1.64 0.56
C ILE A 92 -25.56 -0.38 0.71
N TYR A 93 -24.85 0.03 -0.34
CA TYR A 93 -24.03 1.25 -0.31
C TYR A 93 -24.89 2.49 -0.03
N THR A 94 -26.03 2.60 -0.69
CA THR A 94 -26.94 3.74 -0.51
C THR A 94 -27.55 3.74 0.89
N THR A 95 -28.08 2.60 1.34
CA THR A 95 -28.85 2.49 2.60
C THR A 95 -27.95 2.57 3.83
N PHE A 96 -26.77 1.96 3.79
CA PHE A 96 -25.92 1.81 4.98
C PHE A 96 -24.68 2.71 4.99
N LEU A 97 -24.24 3.23 3.84
CA LEU A 97 -23.12 4.16 3.74
C LEU A 97 -23.54 5.56 3.27
N GLY A 98 -24.77 5.73 2.77
CA GLY A 98 -25.24 7.02 2.21
C GLY A 98 -24.53 7.37 0.90
N LEU A 99 -23.97 6.38 0.20
CA LEU A 99 -23.23 6.56 -1.03
C LEU A 99 -24.10 6.11 -2.21
N ASP A 100 -24.40 7.03 -3.12
CA ASP A 100 -24.98 6.66 -4.42
C ASP A 100 -23.88 6.06 -5.30
N TYR A 101 -23.72 4.75 -5.20
CA TYR A 101 -22.64 4.02 -5.86
C TYR A 101 -22.76 4.04 -7.38
N ILE A 102 -23.96 4.20 -7.95
CA ILE A 102 -24.15 4.26 -9.41
C ILE A 102 -23.83 5.67 -9.93
N SER A 103 -24.36 6.71 -9.32
CA SER A 103 -24.19 8.08 -9.83
C SER A 103 -22.85 8.73 -9.45
N ASN A 104 -22.20 8.27 -8.36
CA ASN A 104 -20.97 8.86 -7.83
C ASN A 104 -19.76 7.92 -7.87
N LYS A 105 -19.78 6.80 -8.61
CA LYS A 105 -18.60 5.92 -8.72
C LYS A 105 -17.40 6.70 -9.23
N ASP A 106 -17.58 7.41 -10.35
CA ASP A 106 -16.51 8.21 -10.97
C ASP A 106 -16.13 9.40 -10.08
N PHE A 107 -17.09 10.05 -9.42
CA PHE A 107 -16.80 11.13 -8.48
C PHE A 107 -15.97 10.65 -7.27
N THR A 108 -16.30 9.48 -6.72
CA THR A 108 -15.60 8.90 -5.57
C THR A 108 -14.21 8.42 -5.96
N ILE A 109 -14.07 7.79 -7.13
CA ILE A 109 -12.77 7.41 -7.71
C ILE A 109 -11.93 8.67 -7.95
N ASN A 110 -12.47 9.69 -8.62
CA ASN A 110 -11.76 10.93 -8.89
C ASN A 110 -11.33 11.64 -7.60
N LYS A 111 -12.19 11.66 -6.58
CA LYS A 111 -11.82 12.20 -5.26
C LYS A 111 -10.70 11.40 -4.59
N LYS A 112 -10.72 10.06 -4.65
CA LYS A 112 -9.64 9.21 -4.12
C LYS A 112 -8.33 9.49 -4.89
N VAL A 113 -8.39 9.58 -6.22
CA VAL A 113 -7.25 9.93 -7.09
C VAL A 113 -6.70 11.33 -6.75
N ASP A 114 -7.55 12.33 -6.57
CA ASP A 114 -7.11 13.69 -6.23
C ASP A 114 -6.44 13.73 -4.85
N VAL A 115 -7.01 13.04 -3.87
CA VAL A 115 -6.39 12.89 -2.54
C VAL A 115 -5.04 12.19 -2.65
N ALA A 116 -4.94 11.12 -3.44
CA ALA A 116 -3.70 10.38 -3.65
C ALA A 116 -2.61 11.25 -4.30
N ARG A 117 -2.95 11.96 -5.39
CA ARG A 117 -2.04 12.89 -6.07
C ARG A 117 -1.54 13.98 -5.12
N VAL A 118 -2.46 14.65 -4.41
CA VAL A 118 -2.09 15.69 -3.43
C VAL A 118 -1.22 15.12 -2.31
N SER A 119 -1.53 13.91 -1.83
CA SER A 119 -0.77 13.27 -0.76
C SER A 119 0.64 12.91 -1.22
N MET A 120 0.82 12.29 -2.38
CA MET A 120 2.14 12.00 -2.95
C MET A 120 2.95 13.27 -3.23
N THR A 121 2.32 14.32 -3.76
CA THR A 121 2.98 15.62 -3.96
C THR A 121 3.47 16.21 -2.65
N LYS A 122 2.71 16.11 -1.56
CA LYS A 122 3.07 16.67 -0.25
C LYS A 122 4.00 15.78 0.57
N LEU A 123 4.01 14.47 0.33
CA LEU A 123 4.81 13.53 1.11
C LEU A 123 6.31 13.83 0.92
N GLN A 124 7.06 13.86 2.01
CA GLN A 124 8.50 14.11 2.02
C GLN A 124 9.19 13.13 2.96
N LEU A 125 10.39 12.69 2.57
CA LEU A 125 11.27 11.88 3.41
C LEU A 125 12.31 12.80 4.05
N HIS A 126 12.22 13.03 5.36
CA HIS A 126 13.18 13.87 6.08
C HIS A 126 14.36 13.08 6.66
N ASP A 127 14.10 11.82 7.04
CA ASP A 127 15.10 10.92 7.59
C ASP A 127 15.18 9.69 6.71
N ILE A 128 16.35 9.45 6.10
CA ILE A 128 16.57 8.35 5.19
C ILE A 128 16.40 6.97 5.85
N SER A 129 16.52 6.88 7.19
CA SER A 129 16.25 5.66 7.95
C SER A 129 14.78 5.23 7.88
N LEU A 130 13.88 6.16 7.56
CA LEU A 130 12.45 5.91 7.41
C LEU A 130 12.05 5.58 5.97
N LEU A 131 13.00 5.26 5.09
CA LEU A 131 12.74 4.97 3.68
C LEU A 131 11.62 3.93 3.53
N ASP A 132 11.66 2.80 4.24
CA ASP A 132 10.63 1.75 4.13
C ASP A 132 9.23 2.23 4.50
N LYS A 133 9.13 3.04 5.57
CA LYS A 133 7.85 3.61 6.00
C LYS A 133 7.34 4.63 4.96
N TYR A 134 8.23 5.43 4.41
CA TYR A 134 7.91 6.38 3.35
C TYR A 134 7.47 5.67 2.07
N THR A 135 8.18 4.62 1.64
CA THR A 135 7.81 3.79 0.49
C THR A 135 6.43 3.21 0.68
N CYS A 136 6.13 2.60 1.83
CA CYS A 136 4.83 1.99 2.09
C CYS A 136 3.68 3.02 2.02
N MET A 137 3.86 4.22 2.59
CA MET A 137 2.86 5.28 2.49
C MET A 137 2.69 5.77 1.04
N TYR A 138 3.80 5.98 0.32
CA TYR A 138 3.75 6.43 -1.07
C TYR A 138 3.07 5.39 -1.97
N GLU A 139 3.38 4.11 -1.77
CA GLU A 139 2.80 2.97 -2.48
C GLU A 139 1.28 2.90 -2.31
N SER A 140 0.78 3.14 -1.09
CA SER A 140 -0.66 3.13 -0.82
C SER A 140 -1.43 4.16 -1.65
N TYR A 141 -0.84 5.35 -1.87
CA TYR A 141 -1.44 6.39 -2.72
C TYR A 141 -1.20 6.14 -4.21
N LEU A 142 -0.05 5.56 -4.59
CA LEU A 142 0.24 5.25 -5.99
C LEU A 142 -0.80 4.27 -6.57
N TYR A 143 -1.19 3.27 -5.78
CA TYR A 143 -2.17 2.27 -6.19
C TYR A 143 -3.63 2.75 -6.18
N ASP A 144 -3.90 3.93 -5.61
CA ASP A 144 -5.18 4.62 -5.81
C ASP A 144 -5.28 5.26 -7.21
N ILE A 145 -4.17 5.36 -7.97
CA ILE A 145 -4.18 5.86 -9.35
C ILE A 145 -4.47 4.71 -10.32
N PRO A 146 -5.57 4.76 -11.10
CA PRO A 146 -5.95 3.66 -11.98
C PRO A 146 -5.14 3.62 -13.28
N GLN A 147 -4.66 4.76 -13.78
CA GLN A 147 -3.85 4.82 -15.00
C GLN A 147 -2.39 4.45 -14.72
N ARG A 148 -2.01 3.22 -15.03
CA ARG A 148 -0.62 2.73 -14.88
C ARG A 148 0.39 3.53 -15.70
N SER A 149 -0.03 4.15 -16.81
CA SER A 149 0.81 5.05 -17.62
C SER A 149 1.30 6.28 -16.83
N GLU A 150 0.60 6.68 -15.77
CA GLU A 150 1.04 7.78 -14.89
C GLU A 150 2.12 7.33 -13.89
N TYR A 151 2.40 6.03 -13.73
CA TYR A 151 3.26 5.59 -12.63
C TYR A 151 4.70 6.04 -12.81
N ALA A 152 5.20 6.09 -14.04
CA ALA A 152 6.57 6.50 -14.33
C ALA A 152 6.90 7.91 -13.81
N GLN A 153 5.99 8.87 -14.00
CA GLN A 153 6.18 10.24 -13.48
C GLN A 153 6.14 10.26 -11.94
N TRP A 154 5.25 9.47 -11.31
CA TRP A 154 5.13 9.40 -9.85
C TRP A 154 6.31 8.67 -9.21
N ILE A 155 6.89 7.67 -9.87
CA ILE A 155 8.10 6.98 -9.44
C ILE A 155 9.32 7.90 -9.55
N SER A 156 9.43 8.67 -10.63
CA SER A 156 10.46 9.70 -10.78
C SER A 156 10.35 10.75 -9.65
N ALA A 157 9.13 11.24 -9.36
CA ALA A 157 8.87 12.17 -8.27
C ALA A 157 9.21 11.57 -6.90
N TYR A 158 8.89 10.28 -6.67
CA TYR A 158 9.24 9.55 -5.47
C TYR A 158 10.75 9.52 -5.23
N LEU A 159 11.55 9.18 -6.26
CA LEU A 159 13.01 9.14 -6.17
C LEU A 159 13.59 10.52 -5.89
N MET A 160 13.12 11.55 -6.61
CA MET A 160 13.57 12.94 -6.41
C MET A 160 13.32 13.47 -5.00
N LYS A 161 12.36 12.91 -4.27
CA LYS A 161 12.05 13.26 -2.87
C LYS A 161 12.97 12.59 -1.85
N ILE A 162 13.83 11.65 -2.26
CA ILE A 162 14.79 10.99 -1.37
C ILE A 162 16.00 11.92 -1.18
N PRO A 163 16.30 12.37 0.04
CA PRO A 163 17.42 13.29 0.28
C PRO A 163 18.76 12.69 -0.14
N ILE A 164 19.67 13.55 -0.61
CA ILE A 164 21.08 13.25 -0.95
C ILE A 164 21.23 12.41 -2.24
N ILE A 165 20.41 11.37 -2.43
CA ILE A 165 20.58 10.39 -3.50
C ILE A 165 19.50 10.44 -4.59
N GLY A 166 18.46 11.25 -4.42
CA GLY A 166 17.28 11.22 -5.28
C GLY A 166 17.58 11.44 -6.76
N GLU A 167 18.43 12.41 -7.08
CA GLU A 167 18.84 12.71 -8.46
C GLU A 167 19.62 11.54 -9.09
N ILE A 168 20.61 11.01 -8.36
CA ILE A 168 21.42 9.86 -8.80
C ILE A 168 20.53 8.64 -9.05
N CYS A 169 19.61 8.35 -8.13
CA CYS A 169 18.70 7.22 -8.24
C CYS A 169 17.73 7.39 -9.41
N THR A 170 17.23 8.60 -9.64
CA THR A 170 16.32 8.92 -10.74
C THR A 170 17.00 8.68 -12.10
N GLU A 171 18.23 9.16 -12.26
CA GLU A 171 18.99 8.97 -13.50
C GLU A 171 19.37 7.50 -13.72
N ARG A 172 19.74 6.79 -12.64
CA ARG A 172 20.01 5.36 -12.69
C ARG A 172 18.76 4.57 -13.08
N TRP A 173 17.62 4.88 -12.48
CA TRP A 173 16.35 4.25 -12.80
C TRP A 173 15.93 4.48 -14.25
N LYS A 174 16.04 5.71 -14.78
CA LYS A 174 15.74 6.00 -16.20
C LYS A 174 16.59 5.16 -17.18
N LYS A 175 17.82 4.83 -16.79
CA LYS A 175 18.74 4.02 -17.61
C LYS A 175 18.49 2.50 -17.47
N GLU A 176 18.20 2.03 -16.27
CA GLU A 176 18.07 0.60 -15.97
C GLU A 176 16.64 0.05 -16.18
N ALA A 177 15.61 0.88 -15.97
CA ALA A 177 14.20 0.51 -16.16
C ALA A 177 13.80 0.60 -17.65
N THR A 178 14.27 -0.35 -18.46
CA THR A 178 14.01 -0.38 -19.90
C THR A 178 12.66 -1.00 -20.28
N GLY A 179 12.08 -1.82 -19.41
CA GLY A 179 10.77 -2.45 -19.62
C GLY A 179 9.63 -1.76 -18.87
N GLU A 180 8.41 -1.90 -19.38
CA GLU A 180 7.19 -1.29 -18.81
C GLU A 180 6.97 -1.67 -17.34
N ILE A 181 7.23 -2.94 -16.98
CA ILE A 181 7.08 -3.41 -15.60
C ILE A 181 8.06 -2.69 -14.67
N GLN A 182 9.33 -2.55 -15.07
CA GLN A 182 10.34 -1.84 -14.29
C GLN A 182 10.02 -0.35 -14.17
N GLN A 183 9.52 0.26 -15.25
CA GLN A 183 9.13 1.68 -15.29
C GLN A 183 7.88 2.00 -14.45
N THR A 184 7.10 0.99 -14.12
CA THR A 184 5.87 1.15 -13.33
C THR A 184 5.97 0.49 -11.95
N SER A 185 7.17 0.05 -11.56
CA SER A 185 7.43 -0.61 -10.28
C SER A 185 8.13 0.32 -9.29
N LEU A 186 7.39 0.73 -8.26
CA LEU A 186 7.95 1.46 -7.12
C LEU A 186 8.99 0.63 -6.36
N SER A 187 8.81 -0.70 -6.30
CA SER A 187 9.75 -1.62 -5.66
C SER A 187 11.09 -1.66 -6.39
N TYR A 188 11.08 -1.63 -7.72
CA TYR A 188 12.32 -1.56 -8.52
C TYR A 188 13.07 -0.25 -8.27
N ALA A 189 12.36 0.89 -8.25
CA ALA A 189 12.95 2.17 -7.89
C ALA A 189 13.50 2.19 -6.45
N THR A 190 12.78 1.60 -5.51
CA THR A 190 13.21 1.51 -4.10
C THR A 190 14.44 0.64 -3.92
N LYS A 191 14.57 -0.45 -4.70
CA LYS A 191 15.78 -1.26 -4.74
C LYS A 191 17.00 -0.41 -5.13
N ILE A 192 16.88 0.40 -6.19
CA ILE A 192 17.96 1.30 -6.63
C ILE A 192 18.35 2.28 -5.51
N ALA A 193 17.36 2.88 -4.84
CA ALA A 193 17.63 3.78 -3.72
C ALA A 193 18.38 3.07 -2.57
N LYS A 194 17.96 1.86 -2.19
CA LYS A 194 18.62 1.07 -1.14
C LYS A 194 20.06 0.71 -1.50
N GLU A 195 20.32 0.33 -2.74
CA GLU A 195 21.68 0.04 -3.22
C GLU A 195 22.57 1.28 -3.17
N GLU A 196 22.04 2.47 -3.49
CA GLU A 196 22.82 3.71 -3.41
C GLU A 196 23.09 4.14 -1.96
N ILE A 197 22.12 3.95 -1.05
CA ILE A 197 22.31 4.16 0.38
C ILE A 197 23.43 3.26 0.90
N ASP A 198 23.38 1.96 0.58
CA ASP A 198 24.40 1.01 1.00
C ASP A 198 25.78 1.42 0.47
N ARG A 199 25.90 1.80 -0.81
CA ARG A 199 27.16 2.32 -1.36
C ARG A 199 27.71 3.49 -0.54
N ILE A 200 26.89 4.50 -0.23
CA ILE A 200 27.32 5.67 0.56
C ILE A 200 27.74 5.25 1.97
N CYS A 201 27.00 4.34 2.60
CA CYS A 201 27.34 3.81 3.91
C CYS A 201 28.69 3.09 3.89
N GLN A 202 28.95 2.25 2.89
CA GLN A 202 30.22 1.56 2.71
C GLN A 202 31.38 2.54 2.48
N ASP A 203 31.18 3.57 1.67
CA ASP A 203 32.21 4.57 1.40
C ASP A 203 32.55 5.39 2.65
N ARG A 204 31.55 5.79 3.44
CA ARG A 204 31.78 6.45 4.74
C ARG A 204 32.53 5.55 5.70
N TYR A 205 32.16 4.28 5.79
CA TYR A 205 32.85 3.31 6.64
C TYR A 205 34.33 3.15 6.25
N LYS A 206 34.61 3.01 4.95
CA LYS A 206 35.99 2.96 4.43
C LYS A 206 36.78 4.23 4.75
N GLN A 207 36.17 5.41 4.56
CA GLN A 207 36.81 6.69 4.89
C GLN A 207 37.13 6.83 6.38
N GLN A 208 36.22 6.38 7.26
CA GLN A 208 36.47 6.36 8.70
C GLN A 208 37.64 5.43 9.06
N LYS A 209 37.64 4.22 8.50
CA LYS A 209 38.72 3.26 8.72
C LYS A 209 40.08 3.78 8.23
N LEU A 210 40.12 4.45 7.08
CA LEU A 210 41.33 5.11 6.57
C LEU A 210 41.82 6.22 7.50
N LYS A 211 40.92 7.02 8.08
CA LYS A 211 41.30 8.04 9.08
C LYS A 211 41.88 7.42 10.35
N THR A 212 41.32 6.31 10.83
CA THR A 212 41.86 5.56 11.98
C THR A 212 43.24 5.01 11.65
N ILE A 213 43.40 4.33 10.51
CA ILE A 213 44.71 3.82 10.06
C ILE A 213 45.73 4.95 9.92
N SER A 214 45.35 6.10 9.36
CA SER A 214 46.27 7.23 9.23
C SER A 214 46.72 7.78 10.59
N LYS A 215 45.83 7.88 11.58
CA LYS A 215 46.22 8.31 12.94
C LYS A 215 47.13 7.30 13.63
N ASP A 216 46.81 6.01 13.51
CA ASP A 216 47.55 4.94 14.18
C ASP A 216 48.90 4.67 13.49
N CYS A 217 48.96 4.67 12.15
CA CYS A 217 50.21 4.51 11.42
C CYS A 217 51.10 5.76 11.49
N CYS A 218 50.55 6.97 11.42
CA CYS A 218 51.40 8.18 11.49
C CYS A 218 52.01 8.36 12.88
N SER A 219 51.35 7.93 13.95
CA SER A 219 51.94 7.92 15.31
C SER A 219 53.06 6.88 15.43
N ILE A 220 52.84 5.66 14.93
CA ILE A 220 53.90 4.64 14.90
C ILE A 220 55.09 5.06 14.02
N LEU A 221 54.83 5.67 12.87
CA LEU A 221 55.89 6.15 11.97
C LEU A 221 56.61 7.40 12.48
N SER A 222 55.94 8.25 13.28
CA SER A 222 56.61 9.36 13.97
C SER A 222 57.53 8.87 15.07
N ASP A 223 57.13 7.83 15.81
CA ASP A 223 57.94 7.22 16.88
C ASP A 223 59.17 6.49 16.31
N PHE A 224 59.03 5.86 15.14
CA PHE A 224 60.16 5.28 14.40
C PHE A 224 61.20 6.33 13.98
N LYS A 225 60.77 7.56 13.67
CA LYS A 225 61.67 8.66 13.32
C LYS A 225 62.51 9.13 14.51
N THR A 226 61.98 9.00 15.73
CA THR A 226 62.69 9.35 16.97
C THR A 226 63.74 8.30 17.32
N LEU A 227 63.42 7.01 17.17
CA LEU A 227 64.35 5.90 17.42
C LEU A 227 65.56 5.89 16.46
N ILE A 228 65.38 6.22 15.18
CA ILE A 228 66.48 6.26 14.20
C ILE A 228 67.45 7.44 14.45
N LEU A 229 67.00 8.51 15.12
CA LEU A 229 67.86 9.65 15.48
C LEU A 229 68.71 9.40 16.73
N GLU A 230 68.30 8.48 17.61
CA GLU A 230 69.08 8.11 18.81
C GLU A 230 70.15 7.05 18.52
N GLU A 231 69.98 6.19 17.50
CA GLU A 231 71.01 5.22 17.08
C GLU A 231 72.14 5.82 16.21
N ASN A 232 72.01 7.06 15.74
CA ASN A 232 73.06 7.76 14.97
C ASN A 232 73.91 8.73 15.81
N LEU A 233 73.83 8.63 17.15
CA LEU A 233 74.57 9.47 18.11
C LEU A 233 75.60 8.69 18.96
N TYR A 234 75.95 7.45 18.58
CA TYR A 234 77.05 6.68 19.17
C TYR A 234 78.05 6.20 18.13
#